data_AF-A0A2T7G530-F1
#
_entry.id   AF-A0A2T7G530-F1
#
_cell.length_a   1.000
_cell.length_b   1.000
_cell.length_c   1.000
_cell.angle_alpha   90.00
_cell.angle_beta   90.00
_cell.angle_gamma   90.00
#
_symmetry.space_group_name_H-M   'P 1'
#
loop_
_entity.id
_entity.type
_entity.pdbx_description
1 polymer ?
#
loop_
_entity_poly.entity_id
_entity_poly.type
_entity_poly.pdbx_seq_one_letter_code
_entity_poly.pdbx_strand_id
1 'polypeptide(L)'
;MSTSDNSFNAIAGKQAKKKPAPFSLRLTFEERSRLEELAGDEPLGSYIKRKLFDGHGASHKRARSKLRRTVKDDASMAKLLALLGSSRIANNLNQLAKAVNLGSLPVVAETERDIRRACADVAAMREELLRALGQRSDAGSS
;
A
#
# COMPACT_ATOMS: atom_id res chain seq x y z
N MET A 1 -51.88 4.66 -20.82
CA MET A 1 -51.40 3.64 -19.85
C MET A 1 -50.07 4.13 -19.30
N SER A 2 -50.02 4.55 -18.04
CA SER A 2 -48.77 4.87 -17.33
C SER A 2 -48.75 4.02 -16.07
N THR A 3 -47.87 3.03 -16.03
CA THR A 3 -47.69 2.09 -14.91
C THR A 3 -46.27 2.20 -14.40
N SER A 4 -46.03 3.24 -13.61
CA SER A 4 -44.81 3.54 -12.85
C SER A 4 -45.23 4.73 -11.98
N ASP A 5 -45.30 4.70 -10.64
CA ASP A 5 -44.40 4.11 -9.66
C ASP A 5 -45.12 4.01 -8.29
N ASN A 6 -45.82 2.91 -8.00
CA ASN A 6 -46.41 2.70 -6.66
C ASN A 6 -45.42 2.06 -5.66
N SER A 7 -44.22 1.71 -6.10
CA SER A 7 -43.20 1.01 -5.31
C SER A 7 -42.24 1.96 -4.56
N PHE A 8 -42.11 3.22 -4.99
CA PHE A 8 -41.19 4.17 -4.35
C PHE A 8 -41.70 4.64 -2.97
N ASN A 9 -43.00 4.97 -2.87
CA ASN A 9 -43.63 5.39 -1.62
C ASN A 9 -43.69 4.26 -0.58
N ALA A 10 -43.81 3.00 -1.01
CA ALA A 10 -43.81 1.84 -0.11
C ALA A 10 -42.45 1.57 0.54
N ILE A 11 -41.35 1.86 -0.18
CA ILE A 11 -39.98 1.74 0.35
C ILE A 11 -39.66 2.91 1.28
N ALA A 12 -40.09 4.13 0.93
CA ALA A 12 -39.89 5.33 1.74
C ALA A 12 -40.65 5.32 3.07
N GLY A 13 -41.82 4.66 3.13
CA GLY A 13 -42.65 4.56 4.34
C GLY A 13 -42.20 3.51 5.38
N LYS A 14 -41.20 2.67 5.10
CA LYS A 14 -40.71 1.68 6.06
C LYS A 14 -39.85 2.35 7.13
N GLN A 15 -40.43 2.58 8.30
CA GLN A 15 -39.68 3.03 9.48
C GLN A 15 -38.57 2.03 9.82
N ALA A 16 -37.32 2.52 9.83
CA ALA A 16 -36.17 1.70 10.21
C ALA A 16 -36.32 1.23 11.66
N LYS A 17 -36.27 -0.09 11.89
CA LYS A 17 -36.29 -0.66 13.25
C LYS A 17 -35.15 -0.06 14.07
N LYS A 18 -35.49 0.48 15.26
CA LYS A 18 -34.51 1.04 16.20
C LYS A 18 -33.51 -0.05 16.58
N LYS A 19 -32.23 0.19 16.32
CA LYS A 19 -31.15 -0.73 16.70
C LYS A 19 -30.90 -0.63 18.21
N PRO A 20 -30.51 -1.72 18.88
CA PRO A 20 -30.08 -1.65 20.27
C PRO A 20 -28.88 -0.71 20.41
N ALA A 21 -28.77 -0.05 21.56
CA ALA A 21 -27.65 0.82 21.86
C ALA A 21 -26.32 0.03 21.83
N PRO A 22 -25.21 0.66 21.39
CA PRO A 22 -23.92 -0.01 21.34
C PRO A 22 -23.41 -0.35 22.74
N PHE A 23 -22.70 -1.47 22.86
CA PHE A 23 -21.97 -1.83 24.08
C PHE A 23 -20.74 -0.93 24.24
N SER A 24 -20.63 -0.26 25.39
CA SER A 24 -19.47 0.56 25.76
C SER A 24 -18.55 -0.22 26.69
N LEU A 25 -17.27 -0.31 26.33
CA LEU A 25 -16.23 -0.93 27.14
C LEU A 25 -15.25 0.15 27.59
N ARG A 26 -14.98 0.24 28.90
CA ARG A 26 -13.91 1.09 29.42
C ARG A 26 -12.58 0.36 29.29
N LEU A 27 -11.59 1.04 28.72
CA LEU A 27 -10.24 0.54 28.55
C LEU A 27 -9.28 1.59 29.13
N THR A 28 -8.27 1.15 29.85
CA THR A 28 -7.11 1.97 30.17
C THR A 28 -6.30 2.25 28.90
N PHE A 29 -5.36 3.22 28.99
CA PHE A 29 -4.50 3.55 27.86
C PHE A 29 -3.67 2.34 27.39
N GLU A 30 -3.08 1.59 28.32
CA GLU A 30 -2.25 0.42 28.01
C GLU A 30 -3.06 -0.70 27.36
N GLU A 31 -4.25 -1.01 27.89
CA GLU A 31 -5.13 -2.03 27.32
C GLU A 31 -5.57 -1.65 25.91
N ARG A 32 -5.89 -0.37 25.68
CA ARG A 32 -6.26 0.13 24.36
C ARG A 32 -5.10 0.01 23.38
N SER A 33 -3.90 0.46 23.76
CA SER A 33 -2.71 0.37 22.90
C SER A 33 -2.39 -1.08 22.53
N ARG A 34 -2.44 -2.00 23.50
CA ARG A 34 -2.25 -3.44 23.25
C ARG A 34 -3.29 -4.00 22.28
N LEU A 35 -4.55 -3.59 22.40
CA LEU A 35 -5.58 -4.01 21.46
C LEU A 35 -5.39 -3.41 20.07
N GLU A 36 -4.90 -2.17 19.95
CA GLU A 36 -4.59 -1.54 18.66
C GLU A 36 -3.39 -2.22 17.97
N GLU A 37 -2.37 -2.64 18.71
CA GLU A 37 -1.25 -3.45 18.20
C GLU A 37 -1.72 -4.81 17.70
N LEU A 38 -2.48 -5.54 18.51
CA LEU A 38 -3.00 -6.86 18.15
C LEU A 38 -4.01 -6.82 16.99
N ALA A 39 -4.78 -5.73 16.88
CA ALA A 39 -5.72 -5.54 15.78
C ALA A 39 -4.99 -5.34 14.44
N GLY A 40 -3.77 -4.79 14.45
CA GLY A 40 -3.00 -4.55 13.24
C GLY A 40 -3.85 -3.84 12.19
N ASP A 41 -3.90 -4.42 10.98
CA ASP A 41 -4.90 -4.32 9.89
C ASP A 41 -6.34 -3.82 10.20
N GLU A 42 -6.90 -4.35 11.28
CA GLU A 42 -8.34 -4.44 11.47
C GLU A 42 -8.87 -3.28 12.36
N PRO A 43 -10.07 -2.72 12.11
CA PRO A 43 -10.68 -1.79 13.05
C PRO A 43 -10.86 -2.46 14.42
N LEU A 44 -10.51 -1.74 15.49
CA LEU A 44 -10.57 -2.23 16.86
C LEU A 44 -11.91 -2.93 17.19
N GLY A 45 -13.05 -2.34 16.79
CA GLY A 45 -14.37 -2.93 17.02
C GLY A 45 -14.66 -4.20 16.21
N SER A 46 -14.03 -4.38 15.05
CA SER A 46 -14.11 -5.63 14.28
C SER A 46 -13.22 -6.70 14.89
N TYR A 47 -11.98 -6.33 15.25
CA TYR A 47 -11.03 -7.21 15.92
C TYR A 47 -11.59 -7.78 17.23
N ILE A 48 -12.17 -6.91 18.08
CA ILE A 48 -12.80 -7.32 19.34
C ILE A 48 -13.96 -8.30 19.09
N LYS A 49 -14.82 -8.03 18.10
CA LYS A 49 -15.94 -8.94 17.77
C LYS A 49 -15.44 -10.27 17.23
N ARG A 50 -14.43 -10.25 16.35
CA ARG A 50 -13.82 -11.46 15.80
C ARG A 50 -13.22 -12.34 16.88
N LYS A 51 -12.54 -11.73 17.86
CA LYS A 51 -11.96 -12.43 19.02
C LYS A 51 -13.01 -12.95 20.00
N LEU A 52 -14.12 -12.24 20.18
CA LEU A 52 -15.16 -12.60 21.16
C LEU A 52 -16.15 -13.65 20.64
N PHE A 53 -16.40 -13.67 19.34
CA PHE A 53 -17.40 -14.54 18.70
C PHE A 53 -16.78 -15.56 17.73
N ASP A 54 -15.48 -15.86 17.85
CA ASP A 54 -14.77 -16.81 16.98
C ASP A 54 -14.98 -16.56 15.47
N GLY A 55 -15.04 -15.28 15.08
CA GLY A 55 -15.32 -14.85 13.70
C GLY A 55 -16.80 -14.82 13.29
N HIS A 56 -17.71 -15.34 14.12
CA HIS A 56 -19.15 -15.32 13.85
C HIS A 56 -19.73 -13.93 14.15
N GLY A 57 -19.97 -13.12 13.10
CA GLY A 57 -20.59 -11.79 13.23
C GLY A 57 -19.64 -10.60 13.12
N ALA A 58 -18.37 -10.83 12.75
CA ALA A 58 -17.53 -9.78 12.20
C ALA A 58 -18.16 -9.31 10.87
N SER A 59 -18.88 -8.19 10.91
CA SER A 59 -19.46 -7.60 9.71
C SER A 59 -18.33 -7.28 8.73
N HIS A 60 -18.27 -7.97 7.58
CA HIS A 60 -17.37 -7.76 6.44
C HIS A 60 -17.47 -6.37 5.78
N LYS A 61 -18.03 -5.36 6.47
CA LYS A 61 -18.00 -3.98 6.01
C LYS A 61 -16.57 -3.48 6.08
N ARG A 62 -15.89 -3.63 4.94
CA ARG A 62 -14.53 -3.17 4.66
C ARG A 62 -14.23 -1.88 5.40
N ALA A 63 -13.23 -1.99 6.27
CA ALA A 63 -12.67 -0.91 7.05
C ALA A 63 -12.17 0.21 6.13
N ARG A 64 -13.00 1.23 5.88
CA ARG A 64 -12.60 2.45 5.18
C ARG A 64 -11.48 3.23 5.91
N SER A 65 -11.09 2.81 7.11
CA SER A 65 -10.19 3.56 8.00
C SER A 65 -8.70 3.42 7.67
N LYS A 66 -8.27 2.44 6.88
CA LYS A 66 -6.83 2.17 6.66
C LYS A 66 -6.23 2.55 5.33
N LEU A 67 -7.04 2.97 4.35
CA LEU A 67 -6.51 3.45 3.08
C LEU A 67 -5.53 4.63 3.25
N ARG A 68 -5.52 5.34 4.39
CA ARG A 68 -4.58 6.44 4.66
C ARG A 68 -3.22 6.03 5.25
N ARG A 69 -3.08 4.86 5.88
CA ARG A 69 -1.79 4.45 6.51
C ARG A 69 -0.84 3.80 5.52
N THR A 70 -1.35 2.99 4.58
CA THR A 70 -0.56 2.43 3.47
C THR A 70 0.02 3.51 2.54
N VAL A 71 -0.67 4.64 2.39
CA VAL A 71 -0.25 5.74 1.49
C VAL A 71 1.10 6.37 1.85
N LYS A 72 1.54 6.35 3.12
CA LYS A 72 2.76 7.05 3.53
C LYS A 72 4.04 6.30 3.13
N ASP A 73 4.05 4.98 3.25
CA ASP A 73 5.17 4.16 2.81
C ASP A 73 5.24 4.10 1.27
N ASP A 74 4.08 4.02 0.61
CA ASP A 74 3.97 4.01 -0.86
C ASP A 74 4.47 5.32 -1.46
N ALA A 75 4.18 6.46 -0.84
CA ALA A 75 4.68 7.76 -1.31
C ALA A 75 6.21 7.86 -1.22
N SER A 76 6.81 7.25 -0.19
CA SER A 76 8.26 7.26 0.03
C SER A 76 8.98 6.41 -1.02
N MET A 77 8.44 5.22 -1.28
CA MET A 77 8.96 4.28 -2.28
C MET A 77 8.77 4.81 -3.72
N ALA A 78 7.59 5.36 -4.02
CA ALA A 78 7.31 5.99 -5.31
C ALA A 78 8.21 7.21 -5.56
N LYS A 79 8.50 7.99 -4.51
CA LYS A 79 9.45 9.11 -4.59
C LYS A 79 10.87 8.64 -4.89
N LEU A 80 11.33 7.54 -4.27
CA LEU A 80 12.64 6.95 -4.58
C LEU A 80 12.72 6.47 -6.03
N LEU A 81 11.69 5.81 -6.55
CA LEU A 81 11.62 5.41 -7.95
C LEU A 81 11.60 6.61 -8.91
N ALA A 82 10.85 7.67 -8.58
CA ALA A 82 10.82 8.89 -9.37
C ALA A 82 12.20 9.58 -9.38
N LEU A 83 12.89 9.64 -8.24
CA LEU A 83 14.25 10.16 -8.14
C LEU A 83 15.23 9.32 -8.96
N LEU A 84 15.13 7.99 -8.91
CA LEU A 84 15.95 7.09 -9.71
C LEU A 84 15.68 7.24 -11.22
N GLY A 85 14.42 7.42 -11.63
CA GLY A 85 14.06 7.70 -13.02
C GLY A 85 14.54 9.09 -13.49
N SER A 86 14.57 10.07 -12.58
CA SER A 86 15.11 11.41 -12.86
C SER A 86 16.63 11.49 -12.81
N SER A 87 17.27 10.51 -12.18
CA SER A 87 18.72 10.32 -12.20
C SER A 87 19.11 10.07 -13.65
N ARG A 88 19.82 11.02 -14.25
CA ARG A 88 20.18 11.03 -15.68
C ARG A 88 21.18 9.92 -16.06
N ILE A 89 21.09 8.74 -15.44
CA ILE A 89 21.96 7.57 -15.60
C ILE A 89 22.09 7.19 -17.06
N ALA A 90 20.99 7.14 -17.82
CA ALA A 90 21.04 6.83 -19.25
C ALA A 90 21.87 7.85 -20.05
N ASN A 91 21.75 9.14 -19.72
CA ASN A 91 22.51 10.21 -20.37
C ASN A 91 23.99 10.13 -19.99
N ASN A 92 24.30 9.90 -18.71
CA ASN A 92 25.67 9.73 -18.23
C ASN A 92 26.34 8.49 -18.86
N LEU A 93 25.60 7.38 -19.00
CA LEU A 93 26.09 6.17 -19.67
C LEU A 93 26.38 6.43 -21.15
N ASN A 94 25.53 7.23 -21.81
CA ASN A 94 25.73 7.61 -23.21
C ASN A 94 26.95 8.55 -23.39
N GLN A 95 27.22 9.42 -22.41
CA GLN A 95 28.43 10.26 -22.38
C GLN A 95 29.69 9.42 -22.18
N LEU A 96 29.65 8.42 -21.29
CA LEU A 96 30.73 7.45 -21.12
C LEU A 96 30.96 6.66 -22.41
N ALA A 97 29.92 6.12 -23.03
CA ALA A 97 30.03 5.39 -24.30
C ALA A 97 30.64 6.26 -25.42
N LYS A 98 30.25 7.53 -25.53
CA LYS A 98 30.88 8.49 -26.44
C LYS A 98 32.35 8.73 -26.11
N ALA A 99 32.70 8.93 -24.85
CA ALA A 99 34.08 9.17 -24.42
C ALA A 99 34.98 7.94 -24.69
N VAL A 100 34.44 6.73 -24.55
CA VAL A 100 35.11 5.47 -24.94
C VAL A 100 35.30 5.38 -26.44
N ASN A 101 34.24 5.60 -27.23
CA ASN A 101 34.32 5.54 -28.70
C ASN A 101 35.27 6.58 -29.30
N LEU A 102 35.41 7.74 -28.65
CA LEU A 102 36.35 8.80 -29.04
C LEU A 102 37.79 8.53 -28.57
N GLY A 103 38.04 7.45 -27.83
CA GLY A 103 39.35 7.13 -27.25
C GLY A 103 39.78 8.09 -26.13
N SER A 104 38.87 8.94 -25.65
CA SER A 104 39.14 9.97 -24.63
C SER A 104 39.01 9.43 -23.21
N LEU A 105 38.37 8.27 -23.02
CA LEU A 105 38.29 7.59 -21.73
C LEU A 105 39.21 6.37 -21.77
N PRO A 106 40.32 6.35 -21.01
CA PRO A 106 41.12 5.14 -20.86
C PRO A 106 40.32 4.11 -20.06
N VAL A 107 39.71 3.16 -20.76
CA VAL A 107 38.98 2.05 -20.14
C VAL A 107 39.98 0.98 -19.74
N VAL A 108 40.53 1.11 -18.54
CA VAL A 108 41.27 0.02 -17.89
C VAL A 108 40.29 -1.04 -17.41
N ALA A 109 40.72 -2.30 -17.39
CA ALA A 109 39.88 -3.45 -17.05
C ALA A 109 39.19 -3.32 -15.67
N GLU A 110 39.81 -2.61 -14.74
CA GLU A 110 39.20 -2.31 -13.43
C GLU A 110 38.00 -1.36 -13.54
N THR A 111 38.13 -0.27 -14.31
CA THR A 111 37.04 0.68 -14.53
C THR A 111 35.85 0.03 -15.24
N GLU A 112 36.11 -0.85 -16.20
CA GLU A 112 35.04 -1.61 -16.87
C GLU A 112 34.31 -2.54 -15.89
N ARG A 113 35.05 -3.23 -15.03
CA ARG A 113 34.50 -4.10 -13.97
C ARG A 113 33.65 -3.29 -12.98
N ASP A 114 34.13 -2.12 -12.56
CA ASP A 114 33.43 -1.26 -11.61
C ASP A 114 32.14 -0.68 -12.20
N ILE A 115 32.15 -0.29 -13.48
CA ILE A 115 30.95 0.14 -14.20
C ILE A 115 29.92 -0.98 -14.29
N ARG A 116 30.35 -2.19 -14.69
CA ARG A 116 29.44 -3.36 -14.76
C ARG A 116 28.84 -3.70 -13.41
N ARG A 117 29.64 -3.63 -12.34
CA ARG A 117 29.18 -3.85 -10.96
C ARG A 117 28.16 -2.80 -10.55
N ALA A 118 28.43 -1.53 -10.79
CA ALA A 118 27.48 -0.46 -10.49
C ALA A 118 26.16 -0.62 -11.26
N CYS A 119 26.20 -1.04 -12.53
CA CYS A 119 24.99 -1.34 -13.29
C CYS A 119 24.18 -2.50 -12.69
N ALA A 120 24.86 -3.56 -12.25
CA ALA A 120 24.22 -4.70 -11.59
C ALA A 120 23.58 -4.30 -10.25
N ASP A 121 24.27 -3.50 -9.44
CA ASP A 121 23.76 -3.00 -8.15
C ASP A 121 22.50 -2.13 -8.35
N VAL A 122 22.49 -1.26 -9.37
CA VAL A 122 21.31 -0.45 -9.72
C VAL A 122 20.14 -1.32 -10.19
N ALA A 123 20.41 -2.36 -10.99
CA ALA A 123 19.37 -3.29 -11.43
C ALA A 123 18.74 -4.05 -10.25
N ALA A 124 19.57 -4.54 -9.32
CA ALA A 124 19.13 -5.23 -8.11
C ALA A 124 18.30 -4.31 -7.20
N MET A 125 18.75 -3.07 -6.98
CA MET A 125 17.97 -2.08 -6.23
C MET A 125 16.60 -1.81 -6.88
N ARG A 126 16.55 -1.68 -8.21
CA ARG A 126 15.28 -1.48 -8.93
C ARG A 126 14.34 -2.67 -8.78
N GLU A 127 14.86 -3.89 -8.88
CA GLU A 127 14.07 -5.11 -8.74
C GLU A 127 13.48 -5.25 -7.33
N GLU A 128 14.28 -5.01 -6.28
CA GLU A 128 13.81 -5.09 -4.90
C GLU A 128 12.74 -4.01 -4.60
N LEU A 129 12.90 -2.79 -5.14
CA LEU A 129 11.89 -1.73 -5.03
C LEU A 129 10.57 -2.12 -5.72
N LEU A 130 10.63 -2.69 -6.92
CA LEU A 130 9.45 -3.16 -7.64
C LEU A 130 8.78 -4.34 -6.94
N ARG A 131 9.57 -5.26 -6.37
CA ARG A 131 9.07 -6.39 -5.59
C ARG A 131 8.37 -5.93 -4.32
N ALA A 132 8.96 -4.99 -3.59
CA ALA A 132 8.36 -4.42 -2.38
C ALA A 132 7.01 -3.72 -2.65
N LEU A 133 6.84 -3.13 -3.85
CA LEU A 133 5.55 -2.58 -4.30
C LEU A 133 4.57 -3.68 -4.74
N GLY A 134 5.02 -4.67 -5.52
CA GLY A 134 4.19 -5.75 -6.08
C GLY A 134 3.64 -6.72 -5.02
N GLN A 135 4.47 -7.11 -4.04
CA GLN A 135 4.06 -8.00 -2.95
C GLN A 135 3.02 -7.36 -2.02
N ARG A 136 2.93 -6.03 -1.96
CA ARG A 136 1.91 -5.31 -1.18
C ARG A 136 0.60 -5.13 -1.95
N SER A 137 0.63 -5.04 -3.29
CA SER A 137 -0.59 -5.02 -4.10
C SER A 137 -1.37 -6.34 -4.04
N ASP A 138 -0.68 -7.48 -3.92
CA ASP A 138 -1.32 -8.80 -3.77
C ASP A 138 -1.79 -9.08 -2.33
N ALA A 139 -1.20 -8.43 -1.34
CA ALA A 139 -1.64 -8.52 0.06
C ALA A 139 -2.90 -7.70 0.37
N GLY A 140 -3.37 -6.86 -0.57
CA GLY A 140 -4.58 -6.05 -0.44
C GLY A 140 -5.85 -6.63 -1.08
N SER A 141 -5.75 -7.79 -1.72
CA SER A 141 -6.82 -8.41 -2.53
C SER A 141 -7.38 -9.73 -1.97
N SER A 142 -7.03 -10.12 -0.74
CA SER A 142 -7.62 -11.28 -0.03
C SER A 142 -8.50 -10.87 1.15
#